data_AF-A0A482IQG1-F1
#
_entry.id   AF-A0A482IQG1-F1
#
_cell.length_a   1.000
_cell.length_b   1.000
_cell.length_c   1.000
_cell.angle_alpha   90.00
_cell.angle_beta   90.00
_cell.angle_gamma   90.00
#
_symmetry.space_group_name_H-M   'P 1'
#
loop_
_entity.id
_entity.type
_entity.pdbx_description
1 polymer ?
#
loop_
_entity_poly.entity_id
_entity_poly.type
_entity_poly.pdbx_seq_one_letter_code
_entity_poly.pdbx_strand_id
1 'polypeptide(L)'
;MDDTQRIQQLEGQVNALAHAWLTLVAALETQEGFDAAGLQASLRKRRWPQNPALNAEARPTLSWLCDCLDEARTTRQSGGR
;
A
#
# COMPACT_ATOMS: atom_id res chain seq x y z
N MET A 1 -9.77 -0.59 -27.75
CA MET A 1 -9.96 -0.95 -26.35
C MET A 1 -11.08 -0.09 -25.85
N ASP A 2 -12.17 -0.69 -25.36
CA ASP A 2 -13.26 0.08 -24.76
C ASP A 2 -12.87 0.55 -23.35
N ASP A 3 -13.64 1.48 -22.79
CA ASP A 3 -13.33 2.06 -21.48
C ASP A 3 -13.36 1.02 -20.36
N THR A 4 -14.21 -0.01 -20.46
CA THR A 4 -14.29 -1.11 -19.50
C THR A 4 -13.01 -1.93 -19.48
N GLN A 5 -12.48 -2.31 -20.64
CA GLN A 5 -11.22 -3.02 -20.77
C GLN A 5 -10.05 -2.19 -20.22
N ARG A 6 -10.06 -0.88 -20.45
CA ARG A 6 -9.05 0.03 -19.91
C ARG A 6 -9.09 0.08 -18.38
N ILE A 7 -10.29 0.18 -17.80
CA ILE A 7 -10.47 0.21 -16.35
C ILE A 7 -10.01 -1.11 -15.73
N GLN A 8 -10.43 -2.26 -16.27
CA GLN A 8 -10.00 -3.57 -15.79
C GLN A 8 -8.48 -3.75 -15.85
N GLN A 9 -7.85 -3.27 -16.92
CA GLN A 9 -6.40 -3.30 -17.05
C GLN A 9 -5.71 -2.45 -15.97
N LEU A 10 -6.22 -1.23 -15.72
CA LEU A 10 -5.70 -0.36 -14.67
C LEU A 10 -5.90 -0.95 -13.27
N GLU A 11 -7.07 -1.53 -12.99
CA GLU A 11 -7.35 -2.22 -11.73
C GLU A 11 -6.37 -3.39 -11.52
N GLY A 12 -6.15 -4.21 -12.55
CA GLY A 12 -5.19 -5.30 -12.50
C GLY A 12 -3.76 -4.83 -12.25
N GLN A 13 -3.32 -3.77 -12.91
CA GLN A 13 -1.99 -3.17 -12.72
C GLN A 13 -1.83 -2.60 -11.31
N VAL A 14 -2.82 -1.85 -10.82
CA VAL A 14 -2.79 -1.26 -9.47
C VAL A 14 -2.75 -2.36 -8.42
N ASN A 15 -3.55 -3.42 -8.58
CA ASN A 15 -3.55 -4.53 -7.65
C ASN A 15 -2.21 -5.28 -7.62
N ALA A 16 -1.63 -5.55 -8.80
CA ALA A 16 -0.31 -6.19 -8.89
C ALA A 16 0.78 -5.35 -8.20
N LEU A 17 0.78 -4.03 -8.42
CA LEU A 17 1.73 -3.11 -7.78
C LEU A 17 1.52 -3.04 -6.26
N ALA A 18 0.27 -3.03 -5.79
CA ALA A 18 -0.06 -3.08 -4.38
C ALA A 18 0.50 -4.34 -3.71
N HIS A 19 0.26 -5.52 -4.29
CA HIS A 19 0.79 -6.78 -3.77
C HIS A 19 2.32 -6.84 -3.81
N ALA A 20 2.95 -6.37 -4.89
CA ALA A 20 4.41 -6.30 -4.99
C ALA A 20 5.01 -5.40 -3.91
N TRP A 21 4.39 -4.24 -3.67
CA TRP A 21 4.80 -3.32 -2.61
C TRP A 21 4.60 -3.91 -1.22
N LEU A 22 3.45 -4.50 -0.92
CA LEU A 22 3.17 -5.16 0.37
C LEU A 22 4.21 -6.27 0.66
N THR A 23 4.52 -7.07 -0.36
CA THR A 23 5.52 -8.15 -0.28
C THR A 23 6.92 -7.59 -0.02
N LEU A 24 7.30 -6.52 -0.72
CA LEU A 24 8.58 -5.86 -0.53
C LEU A 24 8.73 -5.30 0.88
N VAL A 25 7.72 -4.60 1.40
CA VAL A 25 7.77 -4.05 2.76
C VAL A 25 7.87 -5.17 3.78
N ALA A 26 7.09 -6.24 3.63
CA ALA A 26 7.17 -7.40 4.52
C ALA A 26 8.57 -8.06 4.52
N ALA A 27 9.24 -8.12 3.37
CA ALA A 27 10.63 -8.59 3.29
C ALA A 27 11.60 -7.65 4.01
N LEU A 28 11.45 -6.33 3.82
CA LEU A 28 12.29 -5.32 4.45
C LEU A 28 12.11 -5.27 5.98
N GLU A 29 10.92 -5.58 6.50
CA GLU A 29 10.66 -5.66 7.95
C GLU A 29 11.52 -6.71 8.66
N THR A 30 12.08 -7.69 7.95
CA THR A 30 13.01 -8.68 8.52
C THR A 30 14.44 -8.16 8.67
N GLN A 31 14.77 -7.02 8.06
CA GLN A 31 16.10 -6.44 8.08
C GLN A 31 16.25 -5.52 9.29
N GLU A 32 17.40 -5.59 9.96
CA GLU A 32 17.70 -4.68 11.07
C GLU A 32 17.73 -3.22 10.59
N GLY A 33 17.14 -2.32 11.38
CA GLY A 33 17.13 -0.88 11.10
C GLY A 33 16.07 -0.39 10.12
N PHE A 34 15.18 -1.26 9.60
CA PHE A 34 14.07 -0.81 8.77
C PHE A 34 12.95 -0.18 9.61
N ASP A 35 12.71 1.12 9.41
CA ASP A 35 11.64 1.88 10.06
C ASP A 35 10.30 1.75 9.31
N ALA A 36 9.62 0.63 9.53
CA ALA A 36 8.30 0.37 8.95
C ALA A 36 7.24 1.38 9.40
N ALA A 37 7.29 1.82 10.66
CA ALA A 37 6.34 2.77 11.23
C ALA A 37 6.50 4.17 10.61
N GLY A 38 7.73 4.64 10.43
CA GLY A 38 8.04 5.90 9.76
C GLY A 38 7.65 5.89 8.28
N LEU A 39 7.84 4.75 7.60
CA LEU A 39 7.34 4.57 6.22
C LEU A 39 5.82 4.72 6.16
N GLN A 40 5.07 3.98 6.98
CA GLN A 40 3.59 4.06 7.03
C GLN A 40 3.11 5.48 7.39
N ALA A 41 3.75 6.13 8.36
CA ALA A 41 3.42 7.51 8.74
C ALA A 41 3.64 8.50 7.59
N SER A 42 4.70 8.32 6.80
CA SER A 42 5.01 9.15 5.63
C SER A 42 3.98 8.95 4.51
N LEU A 43 3.59 7.69 4.25
CA LEU A 43 2.57 7.35 3.25
C LEU A 43 1.19 7.91 3.63
N ARG A 44 0.74 7.75 4.88
CA ARG A 44 -0.53 8.32 5.36
C ARG A 44 -0.58 9.86 5.27
N LYS A 45 0.58 10.53 5.30
CA LYS A 45 0.70 11.99 5.14
C LYS A 45 0.84 12.45 3.69
N ARG A 46 1.07 11.54 2.72
CA ARG A 46 1.25 11.89 1.31
C ARG A 46 0.01 12.59 0.74
N ARG A 47 0.22 13.68 0.00
CA ARG A 47 -0.84 14.47 -0.67
C ARG A 47 -0.41 14.83 -2.09
N TRP A 48 -1.40 15.11 -2.93
CA TRP A 48 -1.22 15.61 -4.30
C TRP A 48 -1.94 16.96 -4.48
N PRO A 49 -1.38 18.06 -3.94
CA PRO A 49 -2.09 19.35 -3.92
C PRO A 49 -2.36 19.90 -5.34
N GLN A 50 -1.54 19.55 -6.32
CA GLN A 50 -1.73 19.96 -7.72
C GLN A 50 -2.82 19.14 -8.45
N ASN A 51 -3.32 18.05 -7.86
CA ASN A 51 -4.35 17.22 -8.45
C ASN A 51 -5.36 16.75 -7.39
N PRO A 52 -6.38 17.56 -7.07
CA PRO A 52 -7.35 17.26 -6.03
C PRO A 52 -8.15 15.97 -6.27
N ALA A 53 -8.48 15.66 -7.53
CA ALA A 53 -9.19 14.44 -7.90
C ALA A 53 -8.34 13.20 -7.59
N LEU A 54 -7.07 13.19 -8.03
CA LEU A 54 -6.14 12.12 -7.67
C LEU A 54 -5.94 12.01 -6.16
N ASN A 55 -5.86 13.14 -5.47
CA ASN A 55 -5.69 13.15 -4.01
C ASN A 55 -6.89 12.53 -3.28
N ALA A 56 -8.12 12.71 -3.80
CA ALA A 56 -9.32 12.11 -3.23
C ALA A 56 -9.31 10.58 -3.35
N GLU A 57 -8.83 10.04 -4.47
CA GLU A 57 -8.79 8.60 -4.73
C GLU A 57 -7.55 7.89 -4.13
N ALA A 58 -6.39 8.54 -4.18
CA ALA A 58 -5.13 7.93 -3.76
C ALA A 58 -4.97 7.85 -2.23
N ARG A 59 -5.54 8.81 -1.49
CA ARG A 59 -5.37 8.86 -0.02
C ARG A 59 -6.06 7.70 0.71
N PRO A 60 -7.35 7.37 0.42
CA PRO A 60 -7.99 6.20 1.01
C PRO A 60 -7.22 4.92 0.69
N THR A 61 -6.82 4.75 -0.57
CA THR A 61 -6.04 3.59 -1.03
C THR A 61 -4.73 3.45 -0.26
N LEU A 62 -3.96 4.53 -0.08
CA LEU A 62 -2.73 4.50 0.72
C LEU A 62 -2.99 4.19 2.19
N SER A 63 -4.09 4.66 2.77
CA SER A 63 -4.47 4.33 4.14
C SER A 63 -4.75 2.83 4.28
N TRP A 64 -5.62 2.30 3.41
CA TRP A 64 -5.97 0.88 3.37
C TRP A 64 -4.73 -0.01 3.21
N LEU A 65 -3.82 0.36 2.31
CA LEU A 65 -2.54 -0.32 2.12
C LEU A 65 -1.67 -0.36 3.39
N CYS A 66 -1.65 0.73 4.17
CA CYS A 66 -0.96 0.74 5.47
C CYS A 66 -1.65 -0.18 6.48
N ASP A 67 -2.98 -0.27 6.45
CA ASP A 67 -3.75 -1.13 7.35
C ASP A 67 -3.51 -2.61 7.02
N CYS A 68 -3.40 -2.97 5.74
CA CYS A 68 -3.00 -4.32 5.31
C CYS A 68 -1.59 -4.71 5.82
N LEU A 69 -0.65 -3.77 5.87
CA LEU A 69 0.67 -4.04 6.46
C LEU A 69 0.57 -4.30 7.96
N ASP A 70 -0.24 -3.53 8.68
CA ASP A 70 -0.45 -3.71 10.13
C ASP A 70 -1.10 -5.07 10.43
N GLU A 71 -2.08 -5.49 9.64
CA GLU A 71 -2.73 -6.81 9.74
C GLU A 71 -1.74 -7.95 9.45
N ALA A 72 -0.96 -7.83 8.37
CA ALA A 72 0.05 -8.83 8.02
C ALA A 72 1.13 -8.96 9.10
N ARG A 73 1.56 -7.84 9.70
CA ARG A 73 2.51 -7.83 10.81
C ARG A 73 1.93 -8.50 12.05
N THR A 74 0.69 -8.17 12.39
CA THR A 74 -0.02 -8.76 13.54
C THR A 74 -0.15 -10.28 13.38
N THR A 75 -0.50 -10.75 12.19
CA THR A 75 -0.61 -12.18 11.86
C THR A 75 0.71 -12.92 12.03
N ARG A 76 1.83 -12.33 11.57
CA ARG A 76 3.18 -12.90 11.77
C ARG A 76 3.57 -12.99 13.24
N GLN A 77 3.21 -11.99 14.03
CA GLN A 77 3.53 -11.95 15.46
C GLN A 77 2.65 -12.90 16.30
N SER A 78 1.40 -13.13 15.90
CA SER A 78 0.47 -14.00 16.61
C SER A 78 0.63 -15.48 16.26
N GLY A 79 0.99 -15.80 15.01
CA GLY A 79 1.25 -17.18 14.55
C GLY A 79 2.63 -17.74 14.92
N GLY A 80 3.50 -16.94 15.52
CA GLY A 80 4.83 -17.35 16.00
C GLY A 80 4.89 -17.86 17.44
N ARG A 81 3.76 -18.25 18.05
CA ARG A 81 3.68 -18.87 19.38
C ARG A 81 3.40 -20.36 19.31
#